data_AF-A0A8B7BDF0-F1
#
_entry.id   AF-A0A8B7BDF0-F1
#
_cell.length_a   1.000
_cell.length_b   1.000
_cell.length_c   1.000
_cell.angle_alpha   90.00
_cell.angle_beta   90.00
_cell.angle_gamma   90.00
#
_symmetry.space_group_name_H-M   'P 1'
#
loop_
_entity.id
_entity.type
_entity.pdbx_description
1 polymer ?
#
loop_
_entity_poly.entity_id
_entity_poly.type
_entity_poly.pdbx_seq_one_letter_code
_entity_poly.pdbx_strand_id
1 'polypeptide(L)' 'MAGAMDVTIPSSGSRRSQGRRKRMVLSTSQLRVLQASFEQNPYLGITTREELAQEIGIEESRVQ' A
#
# COMPACT_ATOMS: atom_id res chain seq x y z
N MET A 1 -45.39 -20.09 15.28
CA MET A 1 -44.81 -20.25 13.93
C MET A 1 -43.92 -19.05 13.67
N ALA A 2 -42.65 -19.34 13.34
CA ALA A 2 -41.60 -18.49 12.77
C ALA A 2 -41.42 -17.06 13.31
N GLY A 3 -40.43 -16.91 14.21
CA GLY A 3 -39.69 -15.65 14.34
C GLY A 3 -38.77 -15.49 13.13
N ALA A 4 -38.82 -14.31 12.51
CA ALA A 4 -37.80 -13.84 11.59
C ALA A 4 -37.14 -12.63 12.24
N MET A 5 -36.04 -12.87 12.95
CA MET A 5 -35.07 -11.83 13.25
C MET A 5 -34.45 -11.41 11.92
N ASP A 6 -34.82 -10.22 11.45
CA ASP A 6 -34.14 -9.56 10.33
C ASP A 6 -32.71 -9.26 10.76
N VAL A 7 -31.82 -10.22 10.50
CA VAL A 7 -30.38 -10.02 10.65
C VAL A 7 -29.90 -9.25 9.42
N THR A 8 -30.24 -7.96 9.37
CA THR A 8 -29.53 -7.04 8.48
C THR A 8 -28.14 -6.84 9.07
N ILE A 9 -27.24 -7.77 8.79
CA ILE A 9 -25.79 -7.51 8.84
C ILE A 9 -25.56 -6.48 7.73
N PRO A 10 -25.12 -5.24 8.01
CA PRO A 10 -24.55 -4.43 6.97
C PRO A 10 -23.23 -5.10 6.60
N SER A 11 -23.29 -6.07 5.68
CA SER A 11 -22.14 -6.46 4.88
C SER A 11 -21.86 -5.27 3.96
N SER A 12 -21.28 -4.22 4.54
CA SER A 12 -20.76 -3.08 3.80
C SER A 12 -19.48 -3.55 3.12
N GLY A 13 -19.67 -4.40 2.12
CA GLY A 13 -18.73 -4.63 1.05
C GLY A 13 -18.64 -3.39 0.17
N SER A 14 -18.30 -2.23 0.73
CA SER A 14 -17.88 -1.07 -0.06
C SER A 14 -16.39 -1.21 -0.40
N ARG A 15 -16.03 -2.32 -1.05
CA ARG A 15 -14.69 -2.60 -1.59
C ARG A 15 -14.58 -2.24 -3.07
N ARG A 16 -15.23 -1.17 -3.49
CA ARG A 16 -15.19 -0.66 -4.87
C ARG A 16 -15.40 0.84 -4.76
N SER A 17 -14.39 1.69 -4.68
CA SER A 17 -13.24 1.75 -5.57
C SER A 17 -12.19 2.69 -4.95
N GLN A 18 -11.15 2.14 -4.31
CA GLN A 18 -9.89 2.87 -4.25
C GLN A 18 -9.46 3.03 -5.70
N GLY A 19 -9.66 4.22 -6.26
CA GLY A 19 -9.31 4.53 -7.64
C GLY A 19 -7.93 3.98 -7.95
N ARG A 20 -7.81 3.23 -9.05
CA ARG A 20 -6.56 2.62 -9.50
C ARG A 20 -5.46 3.68 -9.40
N ARG A 21 -4.50 3.47 -8.47
CA ARG A 21 -3.38 4.40 -8.26
C ARG A 21 -2.75 4.65 -9.63
N LYS A 22 -2.64 5.92 -10.03
CA LYS A 22 -1.94 6.27 -11.27
C LYS A 22 -0.55 5.63 -11.23
N ARG A 23 -0.17 5.01 -12.35
CA ARG A 23 1.15 4.40 -12.52
C ARG A 23 2.17 5.54 -12.52
N MET A 24 2.99 5.60 -11.48
CA MET A 24 4.20 6.43 -11.48
C MET A 24 5.29 5.67 -12.23
N VAL A 25 6.06 6.38 -13.03
CA VAL A 25 7.29 5.87 -13.63
C VAL A 25 8.42 6.30 -12.70
N LEU A 26 9.00 5.35 -11.98
CA LEU A 26 10.21 5.58 -11.20
C LEU A 26 11.39 5.66 -12.17
N SER A 27 12.36 6.53 -11.88
CA SER A 27 13.61 6.55 -12.62
C SER A 27 14.48 5.33 -12.28
N THR A 28 15.40 4.96 -13.16
CA THR A 28 16.36 3.87 -12.91
C THR A 28 17.22 4.11 -11.67
N SER A 29 17.54 5.36 -11.35
CA SER A 29 18.26 5.73 -10.12
C SER A 29 17.41 5.45 -8.88
N GLN A 30 16.14 5.84 -8.91
CA GLN A 30 15.19 5.62 -7.82
C GLN A 30 14.97 4.12 -7.57
N LEU A 31 14.85 3.34 -8.64
CA LEU A 31 14.72 1.87 -8.55
C LEU A 31 15.98 1.20 -7.97
N ARG A 32 17.18 1.70 -8.31
CA ARG A 32 18.44 1.19 -7.74
C ARG A 32 18.49 1.36 -6.22
N VAL A 33 18.06 2.51 -5.72
CA VAL A 33 17.98 2.78 -4.26
C VAL A 33 16.96 1.84 -3.62
N LEU A 34 15.78 1.70 -4.22
CA LEU A 34 14.76 0.77 -3.73
C LEU A 34 15.29 -0.65 -3.64
N GLN A 35 15.92 -1.13 -4.72
CA GLN A 35 16.44 -2.49 -4.82
C GLN A 35 17.56 -2.74 -3.80
N ALA A 36 18.51 -1.83 -3.66
CA ALA A 36 19.58 -1.95 -2.66
C ALA A 36 19.02 -2.06 -1.23
N SER A 37 17.99 -1.29 -0.91
CA SER A 37 17.36 -1.34 0.42
C SER A 37 16.60 -2.64 0.66
N PHE A 38 15.90 -3.16 -0.35
CA PHE A 38 15.22 -4.45 -0.28
C PHE A 38 16.19 -5.65 -0.26
N GLU A 39 17.34 -5.55 -0.92
CA GLU A 39 18.41 -6.56 -0.84
C GLU A 39 18.99 -6.67 0.57
N GLN A 40 19.12 -5.55 1.27
CA GLN A 40 19.65 -5.50 2.64
C GLN A 40 18.60 -5.88 3.69
N ASN A 41 17.36 -5.45 3.52
CA ASN A 41 16.27 -5.81 4.40
C ASN A 41 14.96 -5.98 3.60
N PRO A 42 14.54 -7.22 3.31
CA PRO A 42 13.33 -7.49 2.54
C PRO A 42 12.04 -7.06 3.27
N TYR A 43 12.10 -6.89 4.59
CA TYR A 43 10.96 -6.45 5.41
C TYR A 43 11.27 -5.10 6.05
N LEU A 44 11.15 -4.05 5.25
CA LEU A 44 11.31 -2.68 5.72
C LEU A 44 10.18 -2.32 6.69
N GLY A 45 10.57 -1.87 7.89
CA GLY A 45 9.66 -1.29 8.86
C GLY A 45 8.98 -0.03 8.30
N ILE A 46 7.92 0.42 8.97
CA ILE A 46 7.18 1.63 8.54
C ILE A 46 8.14 2.83 8.46
N THR A 47 8.96 3.03 9.49
CA THR A 47 9.94 4.11 9.56
C THR A 47 10.96 4.04 8.41
N THR A 48 11.46 2.85 8.12
CA THR A 48 12.47 2.65 7.06
C THR A 48 11.88 2.93 5.68
N ARG A 49 10.59 2.60 5.45
CA ARG A 49 9.91 2.92 4.19
C ARG A 49 9.64 4.40 4.04
N GLU A 50 9.31 5.11 5.13
CA GLU A 50 9.12 6.56 5.13
C GLU A 50 10.43 7.30 4.84
N GLU A 51 11.52 6.91 5.49
CA GLU A 51 12.86 7.47 5.24
C GLU A 51 13.28 7.25 3.79
N LEU A 52 13.10 6.02 3.28
CA LEU A 52 13.39 5.70 1.89
C LEU A 52 12.54 6.54 0.93
N ALA A 53 11.24 6.64 1.19
CA ALA A 53 10.33 7.43 0.39
C ALA A 53 10.76 8.91 0.32
N GLN A 54 11.16 9.49 1.45
CA GLN A 54 11.72 10.85 1.50
C GLN A 54 13.01 10.99 0.70
N GLU A 55 13.94 10.04 0.83
CA GLU A 55 15.22 10.05 0.12
C GLU A 55 15.04 10.00 -1.41
N ILE A 56 14.09 9.19 -1.88
CA ILE A 56 13.83 9.00 -3.30
C ILE A 56 12.85 10.07 -3.86
N GLY A 57 12.21 10.83 -2.98
CA GLY A 57 11.18 11.82 -3.32
C GLY A 57 9.87 11.18 -3.81
N ILE A 58 9.52 10.02 -3.27
CA ILE A 58 8.29 9.28 -3.60
C ILE A 58 7.40 9.14 -2.36
N GLU A 59 6.18 8.64 -2.55
CA GLU A 59 5.33 8.28 -1.41
C GLU A 59 5.70 6.91 -0.83
N GLU A 60 5.61 6.75 0.49
CA GLU A 60 5.78 5.47 1.21
C GLU A 60 4.90 4.37 0.60
N SER A 61 3.70 4.73 0.15
CA SER A 61 2.76 3.85 -0.54
C SER A 61 3.26 3.24 -1.86
N ARG A 62 4.44 3.67 -2.34
CA ARG A 62 5.15 3.14 -3.51
C ARG A 62 6.29 2.19 -3.15
N VAL A 63 6.63 2.10 -1.87
CA VAL A 63 7.59 1.15 -1.30
C VAL A 63 6.88 -0.12 -0.80
N GLN A 64 5.53 -0.18 -0.88
CA GLN A 64 4.68 -1.32 -0.51
C GLN A 64 4.42 -2.26 -1.70
#